data_AF-A0A7D5M4F6-F1
#
_entry.id   AF-A0A7D5M4F6-F1
#
_cell.length_a   1.000
_cell.length_b   1.000
_cell.length_c   1.000
_cell.angle_alpha   90.00
_cell.angle_beta   90.00
_cell.angle_gamma   90.00
#
_symmetry.space_group_name_H-M   'P 1'
#
loop_
_entity.id
_entity.type
_entity.pdbx_description
1 polymer ?
#
loop_
_entity_poly.entity_id
_entity_poly.type
_entity_poly.pdbx_seq_one_letter_code
_entity_poly.pdbx_strand_id
1 'polypeptide(L)'
;MNPLFQLSTKSYDKEIPIVTQALTDLKNECAVENGFKIEKPFDKFGWTFFNIQISEELANTIEKSGIMEGALGYTIGEQMTNFIGHYLESKGSSVRIRQIDY
;
A
#
# COMPACT_ATOMS: atom_id res chain seq x y z
N MET A 1 5.13 -11.24 8.89
CA MET A 1 3.87 -10.45 8.94
C MET A 1 3.25 -10.33 7.55
N ASN A 2 1.94 -10.17 7.37
CA ASN A 2 1.36 -9.94 6.03
C ASN A 2 0.38 -8.77 6.08
N PRO A 3 0.87 -7.51 6.06
CA PRO A 3 0.03 -6.33 6.29
C PRO A 3 -1.10 -6.22 5.27
N LEU A 4 -2.31 -5.95 5.76
CA LEU A 4 -3.51 -5.78 4.94
C LEU A 4 -4.05 -4.36 5.06
N PHE A 5 -4.13 -3.67 3.93
CA PHE A 5 -4.65 -2.31 3.83
C PHE A 5 -5.90 -2.25 2.96
N GLN A 6 -6.87 -1.42 3.36
CA GLN A 6 -7.98 -1.00 2.53
C GLN A 6 -7.62 0.31 1.83
N LEU A 7 -7.76 0.32 0.52
CA LEU A 7 -7.76 1.53 -0.27
C LEU A 7 -9.19 1.91 -0.65
N SER A 8 -9.47 3.21 -0.74
CA SER A 8 -10.75 3.72 -1.23
C SER A 8 -10.58 4.93 -2.13
N THR A 9 -11.38 4.99 -3.18
CA THR A 9 -11.37 6.08 -4.18
C THR A 9 -12.75 6.29 -4.80
N LYS A 10 -12.97 7.47 -5.38
CA LYS A 10 -14.13 7.76 -6.24
C LYS A 10 -13.83 7.57 -7.73
N SER A 11 -12.61 7.17 -8.10
CA SER A 11 -12.16 7.07 -9.49
C SER A 11 -11.27 5.83 -9.69
N TYR A 12 -11.84 4.65 -9.44
CA TYR A 12 -11.11 3.38 -9.45
C TYR A 12 -10.29 3.14 -10.72
N ASP A 13 -10.89 3.34 -11.90
CA ASP A 13 -10.23 3.11 -13.19
C ASP A 13 -8.99 4.01 -13.41
N LYS A 14 -8.95 5.17 -12.75
CA LYS A 14 -7.79 6.07 -12.78
C LYS A 14 -6.72 5.69 -11.76
N GLU A 15 -7.14 5.24 -10.58
CA GLU A 15 -6.23 4.94 -9.47
C GLU A 15 -5.59 3.57 -9.59
N ILE A 16 -6.32 2.55 -10.08
CA ILE A 16 -5.82 1.17 -10.09
C ILE A 16 -4.50 1.00 -10.87
N PRO A 17 -4.27 1.65 -12.04
CA PRO A 17 -2.99 1.54 -12.74
C PRO A 17 -1.85 2.22 -11.97
N ILE A 18 -2.13 3.36 -11.32
CA ILE A 18 -1.13 4.10 -10.52
C ILE A 18 -0.71 3.27 -9.31
N VAL A 19 -1.68 2.74 -8.56
CA VAL A 19 -1.42 1.89 -7.40
C VAL A 19 -0.66 0.63 -7.80
N THR A 20 -1.07 -0.02 -8.90
CA THR A 20 -0.41 -1.24 -9.38
C THR A 20 1.04 -0.96 -9.78
N GLN A 21 1.29 0.13 -10.51
CA GLN A 21 2.64 0.52 -10.92
C GLN A 21 3.49 0.89 -9.70
N ALA A 22 2.97 1.69 -8.78
CA ALA A 22 3.68 2.09 -7.57
C ALA A 22 4.09 0.87 -6.73
N LEU A 23 3.19 -0.07 -6.47
CA LEU A 23 3.52 -1.27 -5.71
C LEU A 23 4.51 -2.18 -6.46
N THR A 24 4.48 -2.18 -7.79
CA THR A 24 5.46 -2.89 -8.64
C THR A 24 6.83 -2.25 -8.52
N ASP A 25 6.92 -0.93 -8.57
CA ASP A 25 8.17 -0.18 -8.40
C ASP A 25 8.75 -0.44 -7.01
N LEU A 26 7.94 -0.33 -5.95
CA LEU A 26 8.37 -0.57 -4.57
C LEU A 26 8.92 -1.99 -4.39
N LYS A 27 8.22 -2.98 -4.95
CA LYS A 27 8.68 -4.38 -4.96
C LYS A 27 10.04 -4.52 -5.65
N ASN A 28 10.23 -3.87 -6.80
CA ASN A 28 11.48 -3.92 -7.56
C ASN A 28 12.63 -3.21 -6.83
N GLU A 29 12.35 -2.05 -6.22
CA GLU A 29 13.29 -1.31 -5.37
C GLU A 29 13.76 -2.18 -4.18
N CYS A 30 12.88 -3.03 -3.65
CA CYS A 30 13.18 -3.99 -2.59
C CYS A 30 13.76 -5.33 -3.09
N ALA A 31 13.91 -5.52 -4.42
CA ALA A 31 14.37 -6.78 -5.03
C ALA A 31 13.56 -8.03 -4.62
N VAL A 32 12.25 -7.89 -4.39
CA VAL A 32 11.35 -9.00 -4.00
C VAL A 32 10.59 -9.52 -5.21
N GLU A 33 10.45 -10.84 -5.40
CA GLU A 33 9.75 -11.41 -6.57
C GLU A 33 8.22 -11.50 -6.40
N ASN A 34 7.71 -11.71 -5.19
CA ASN A 34 6.27 -11.74 -4.89
C ASN A 34 5.95 -10.72 -3.79
N GLY A 35 5.77 -9.46 -4.19
CA GLY A 35 5.71 -8.34 -3.24
C GLY A 35 4.31 -8.03 -2.68
N PHE A 36 3.26 -8.18 -3.49
CA PHE A 36 1.93 -7.75 -3.10
C PHE A 36 0.82 -8.46 -3.88
N LYS A 37 -0.39 -8.37 -3.36
CA LYS A 37 -1.63 -8.80 -4.01
C LYS A 37 -2.66 -7.67 -3.92
N ILE A 38 -3.35 -7.41 -5.02
CA ILE A 38 -4.52 -6.53 -5.06
C ILE A 38 -5.77 -7.39 -5.15
N GLU A 39 -6.71 -7.19 -4.24
CA GLU A 39 -7.96 -7.95 -4.21
C GLU A 39 -9.04 -7.30 -5.08
N LYS A 40 -10.11 -8.06 -5.36
CA LYS A 40 -11.22 -7.56 -6.16
C LYS A 40 -11.86 -6.35 -5.49
N PRO A 41 -12.16 -5.29 -6.26
CA PRO A 41 -12.84 -4.12 -5.71
C PRO A 41 -14.31 -4.42 -5.39
N PHE A 42 -14.90 -3.59 -4.53
CA PHE A 42 -16.33 -3.51 -4.32
C PHE A 42 -16.78 -2.06 -4.14
N ASP A 43 -18.00 -1.75 -4.59
CA ASP A 43 -18.55 -0.40 -4.53
C ASP A 43 -19.52 -0.23 -3.36
N LYS A 44 -19.43 0.92 -2.68
CA LYS A 44 -20.33 1.29 -1.58
C LYS A 44 -20.41 2.80 -1.43
N PHE A 45 -21.62 3.35 -1.38
CA PHE A 45 -21.90 4.79 -1.18
C PHE A 45 -21.14 5.74 -2.13
N GLY A 46 -21.01 5.36 -3.42
CA GLY A 46 -20.31 6.18 -4.42
C GLY A 46 -18.77 6.16 -4.30
N TRP A 47 -18.24 5.21 -3.54
CA TRP A 47 -16.81 4.91 -3.43
C TRP A 47 -16.55 3.47 -3.85
N THR A 48 -15.38 3.25 -4.44
CA THR A 48 -14.83 1.92 -4.68
C THR A 48 -13.79 1.63 -3.61
N PHE A 49 -13.86 0.44 -3.02
CA PHE A 49 -12.94 -0.07 -2.02
C PHE A 49 -12.23 -1.30 -2.56
N PHE A 50 -10.96 -1.47 -2.24
CA PHE A 50 -10.19 -2.65 -2.60
C PHE A 50 -9.06 -2.85 -1.60
N ASN A 51 -8.70 -4.10 -1.35
CA ASN A 51 -7.64 -4.41 -0.41
C ASN A 51 -6.32 -4.61 -1.16
N ILE A 52 -5.24 -4.19 -0.52
CA ILE A 52 -3.88 -4.56 -0.91
C ILE A 52 -3.25 -5.34 0.24
N GLN A 53 -2.66 -6.48 -0.08
CA GLN A 53 -1.89 -7.29 0.86
C GLN A 53 -0.43 -7.19 0.48
N ILE A 54 0.40 -6.72 1.42
CA ILE A 54 1.86 -6.73 1.27
C ILE A 54 2.37 -8.07 1.78
N SER A 55 3.23 -8.72 1.01
CA SER A 55 3.81 -10.00 1.42
C SER A 55 4.77 -9.81 2.60
N GLU A 56 4.95 -10.87 3.37
CA GLU A 56 5.90 -10.89 4.48
C GLU A 56 7.32 -10.53 4.09
N GLU A 57 7.76 -11.01 2.93
CA GLU A 57 9.09 -10.70 2.42
C GLU A 57 9.24 -9.21 2.13
N LEU A 58 8.25 -8.60 1.47
CA LEU A 58 8.30 -7.18 1.15
C LEU A 58 8.18 -6.32 2.41
N ALA A 59 7.26 -6.64 3.32
CA ALA A 59 7.10 -5.92 4.58
C ALA A 59 8.40 -5.96 5.42
N ASN A 60 8.99 -7.14 5.60
CA ASN A 60 10.24 -7.30 6.33
C ASN A 60 11.40 -6.54 5.68
N THR A 61 11.45 -6.49 4.35
CA THR A 61 12.49 -5.76 3.61
C THR A 61 12.33 -4.25 3.77
N ILE A 62 11.10 -3.73 3.67
CA ILE A 62 10.79 -2.31 3.89
C ILE A 62 11.20 -1.89 5.31
N GLU A 63 10.87 -2.69 6.32
CA GLU A 63 11.20 -2.38 7.72
C GLU A 63 12.70 -2.36 7.99
N LYS A 64 13.46 -3.27 7.39
CA LYS A 64 14.91 -3.42 7.64
C LYS A 64 15.77 -2.53 6.75
N SER A 65 15.26 -2.06 5.62
CA SER A 65 16.01 -1.27 4.64
C SER A 65 16.14 0.20 5.03
N GLY A 66 15.36 0.68 6.01
CA GLY A 66 15.31 2.10 6.37
C GLY A 66 14.50 2.95 5.39
N ILE A 67 13.81 2.36 4.41
CA ILE A 67 12.98 3.11 3.44
C ILE A 67 11.81 3.83 4.14
N MET A 68 11.39 3.36 5.32
CA MET A 68 10.39 4.04 6.15
C MET A 68 10.97 5.17 7.02
N GLU A 69 12.25 5.53 6.89
CA GLU A 69 12.84 6.60 7.69
C GLU A 69 12.09 7.93 7.46
N GLY A 70 11.53 8.48 8.55
CA GLY A 70 10.67 9.67 8.50
C GLY A 70 9.18 9.39 8.38
N ALA A 71 8.74 8.13 8.22
CA ALA A 71 7.34 7.76 8.33
C ALA A 71 6.85 7.94 9.78
N LEU A 72 5.81 8.76 9.97
CA LEU A 72 5.24 9.02 11.30
C LEU A 72 4.49 7.79 11.82
N GLY A 73 4.41 7.61 13.14
CA GLY A 73 3.63 6.53 13.77
C GLY A 73 4.30 5.98 15.03
N TYR A 74 3.49 5.58 16.02
CA TYR A 74 3.97 5.00 17.28
C TYR A 74 4.26 3.50 17.14
N THR A 75 3.51 2.81 16.29
CA THR A 75 3.72 1.38 16.00
C THR A 75 4.29 1.17 14.60
N ILE A 76 4.93 0.01 14.37
CA ILE A 76 5.44 -0.35 13.04
C ILE A 76 4.29 -0.41 12.02
N GLY A 77 3.11 -0.89 12.42
CA GLY A 77 1.92 -0.89 11.57
C GLY A 77 1.47 0.52 11.15
N GLU A 78 1.50 1.49 12.06
CA GLU A 78 1.19 2.89 11.73
C GLU A 78 2.24 3.49 10.79
N GLN A 79 3.53 3.24 11.06
CA GLN A 79 4.62 3.70 10.20
C GLN A 79 4.50 3.11 8.80
N MET A 80 4.23 1.80 8.68
CA MET A 80 4.00 1.13 7.40
C MET A 80 2.78 1.71 6.67
N THR A 81 1.67 1.95 7.38
CA THR A 81 0.47 2.54 6.80
C THR A 81 0.76 3.93 6.22
N ASN A 82 1.45 4.77 6.98
CA ASN A 82 1.79 6.13 6.56
C ASN A 82 2.83 6.12 5.44
N PHE A 83 3.82 5.24 5.51
CA PHE A 83 4.80 5.03 4.45
C PHE A 83 4.11 4.67 3.12
N ILE A 84 3.28 3.62 3.11
CA ILE A 84 2.58 3.20 1.88
C ILE A 84 1.66 4.31 1.37
N GLY A 85 0.94 5.00 2.26
CA GLY A 85 0.11 6.16 1.91
C GLY A 85 0.91 7.24 1.19
N HIS A 86 2.00 7.72 1.81
CA HIS A 86 2.85 8.75 1.23
C HIS A 86 3.58 8.29 -0.03
N TYR A 87 3.98 7.02 -0.09
CA TYR A 87 4.59 6.45 -1.30
C TYR A 87 3.60 6.51 -2.47
N LEU A 88 2.35 6.07 -2.27
CA LEU A 88 1.30 6.15 -3.29
C LEU A 88 0.99 7.61 -3.69
N GLU A 89 0.91 8.52 -2.73
CA GLU A 89 0.74 9.96 -2.98
C GLU A 89 1.89 10.52 -3.84
N SER A 90 3.14 10.14 -3.54
CA SER A 90 4.33 10.58 -4.30
C SER A 90 4.33 10.10 -5.76
N LYS A 91 3.62 9.00 -6.06
CA LYS A 91 3.43 8.46 -7.42
C LYS A 91 2.18 9.03 -8.11
N GLY A 92 1.48 9.97 -7.46
CA GLY A 92 0.32 10.68 -8.01
C GLY A 92 -1.04 10.02 -7.72
N SER A 93 -1.10 9.06 -6.80
CA SER A 93 -2.37 8.45 -6.38
C SER A 93 -3.09 9.35 -5.37
N SER A 94 -4.43 9.37 -5.42
CA SER A 94 -5.28 10.10 -4.47
C SER A 94 -6.15 9.18 -3.59
N VAL A 95 -5.82 7.89 -3.55
CA VAL A 95 -6.51 6.90 -2.73
C VAL A 95 -6.40 7.24 -1.24
N ARG A 96 -7.44 6.92 -0.48
CA ARG A 96 -7.36 6.90 0.98
C ARG A 96 -6.94 5.52 1.44
N ILE A 97 -5.99 5.44 2.35
CA ILE A 97 -5.51 4.18 2.93
C ILE A 97 -5.97 4.02 4.37
N ARG A 98 -6.27 2.78 4.76
CA ARG A 98 -6.51 2.39 6.14
C ARG A 98 -5.95 1.00 6.38
N GLN A 99 -5.30 0.78 7.52
CA GLN A 99 -4.92 -0.55 7.97
C GLN A 99 -6.15 -1.35 8.43
N ILE A 100 -6.29 -2.58 7.94
CA ILE A 100 -7.36 -3.51 8.35
C ILE A 100 -6.81 -4.59 9.28
N ASP A 101 -5.57 -5.04 9.05
CA ASP A 101 -4.94 -6.11 9.83
C ASP A 101 -3.41 -5.93 9.92
N TYR A 102 -2.82 -6.32 11.06
CA TYR A 102 -1.38 -6.33 11.31
C TYR A 102 -0.94 -7.56 12.09
#